data_AF-A0A2X3JQ92-F1
#
_entry.id   AF-A0A2X3JQ92-F1
#
_cell.length_a   1.000
_cell.length_b   1.000
_cell.length_c   1.000
_cell.angle_alpha   90.00
_cell.angle_beta   90.00
_cell.angle_gamma   90.00
#
_symmetry.space_group_name_H-M   'P 1'
#
loop_
_entity.id
_entity.type
_entity.pdbx_description
1 polymer ?
#
loop_
_entity_poly.entity_id
_entity_poly.type
_entity_poly.pdbx_seq_one_letter_code
_entity_poly.pdbx_strand_id
1 'polypeptide(L)'
;MISGYRPPAVTEFFAVSGTISPETALLLIGDPKQAIYAFRGADIFTYMKARSEVHAHYTLDTNWRSAPGMVNSVNKLFSQTDDAFMFREIPFIPVKSVGKNQALRFVFKGETQPAMKMWLMEGESCGVGDYQSTMAQVCAAQIRDWLQAGQRGEALLMNGDDARPVRASDISVLVRSRQEAAQVRDALTLLEIPSVYLSNRDSVFETLEAQEMLWLLQAVMTPERENTLRSALATSMMGLNALDIETLNNDEHAWGRGGRRVRWLSANLAQTWRYADAAGADVGA
;
A
#
# COMPACT_ATOMS: atom_id res chain seq x y z
N MET A 1 28.88 34.59 -5.43
CA MET A 1 27.96 33.74 -6.21
C MET A 1 27.22 32.84 -5.24
N ILE A 2 26.07 33.29 -4.73
CA ILE A 2 25.18 32.47 -3.89
C ILE A 2 24.16 31.86 -4.84
N SER A 3 24.28 30.56 -5.05
CA SER A 3 23.43 29.77 -5.93
C SER A 3 22.00 29.71 -5.36
N GLY A 4 21.06 30.39 -6.01
CA GLY A 4 19.83 29.79 -6.52
C GLY A 4 18.91 29.00 -5.58
N TYR A 5 18.80 29.32 -4.29
CA TYR A 5 17.70 28.78 -3.47
C TYR A 5 16.40 29.54 -3.80
N ARG A 6 15.54 28.91 -4.62
CA ARG A 6 14.15 29.34 -4.78
C ARG A 6 13.33 28.74 -3.63
N PRO A 7 12.68 29.55 -2.79
CA PRO A 7 11.80 29.02 -1.76
C PRO A 7 10.64 28.23 -2.39
N PRO A 8 10.16 27.15 -1.74
CA PRO A 8 9.05 26.37 -2.28
C PRO A 8 7.77 27.23 -2.37
N ALA A 9 6.94 26.99 -3.38
CA ALA A 9 5.76 27.79 -3.74
C ALA A 9 4.79 28.05 -2.56
N VAL A 10 4.73 27.16 -1.57
CA VAL A 10 3.91 27.33 -0.37
C VAL A 10 4.41 28.51 0.47
N THR A 11 5.73 28.70 0.56
CA THR A 11 6.37 29.83 1.28
C THR A 11 6.11 31.17 0.60
N GLU A 12 6.08 31.19 -0.74
CA GLU A 12 5.73 32.41 -1.49
C GLU A 12 4.27 32.79 -1.28
N PHE A 13 3.35 31.83 -1.18
CA PHE A 13 1.95 32.11 -0.81
C PHE A 13 1.82 32.78 0.57
N PHE A 14 2.67 32.40 1.54
CA PHE A 14 2.66 32.97 2.88
C PHE A 14 3.41 34.31 2.99
N ALA A 15 4.52 34.49 2.25
CA ALA A 15 5.27 35.74 2.23
C ALA A 15 4.56 36.85 1.44
N VAL A 16 3.75 36.51 0.43
CA VAL A 16 2.95 37.48 -0.36
C VAL A 16 1.70 37.95 0.41
N SER A 17 1.29 37.25 1.47
CA SER A 17 0.24 37.68 2.41
C SER A 17 0.83 38.30 3.69
N GLY A 18 1.90 39.08 3.53
CA GLY A 18 2.49 39.87 4.62
C GLY A 18 1.40 40.71 5.31
N THR A 19 1.31 40.56 6.64
CA THR A 19 0.26 41.02 7.56
C THR A 19 -1.00 40.15 7.60
N ILE A 20 -1.00 39.17 8.52
CA ILE A 20 -2.25 38.67 9.12
C ILE A 20 -2.96 39.90 9.70
N SER A 21 -4.11 40.25 9.12
CA SER A 21 -4.95 41.33 9.61
C SER A 21 -5.44 41.00 11.03
N PRO A 22 -5.69 41.98 11.90
CA PRO A 22 -6.34 41.75 13.20
C PRO A 22 -7.67 40.98 13.10
N GLU A 23 -8.30 40.98 11.93
CA GLU A 23 -9.58 40.29 11.67
C GLU A 23 -9.44 38.89 11.07
N THR A 24 -8.21 38.40 10.85
CA THR A 24 -7.98 37.07 10.29
C THR A 24 -7.14 36.20 11.21
N ALA A 25 -7.43 34.90 11.21
CA ALA A 25 -6.66 33.91 11.94
C ALA A 25 -6.18 32.82 10.96
N LEU A 26 -4.88 32.51 11.02
CA LEU A 26 -4.28 31.40 10.29
C LEU A 26 -3.91 30.30 11.28
N LEU A 27 -4.56 29.14 11.15
CA LEU A 27 -4.31 27.97 11.98
C LEU A 27 -3.50 26.96 11.19
N LEU A 28 -2.23 26.77 11.57
CA LEU A 28 -1.34 25.78 10.99
C LEU A 28 -1.30 24.54 11.88
N ILE A 29 -1.82 23.42 11.37
CA ILE A 29 -1.87 22.15 12.09
C ILE A 29 -1.00 21.15 11.34
N GLY A 30 -0.03 20.56 12.03
CA GLY A 30 0.86 19.55 11.47
C GLY A 30 1.75 18.92 12.52
N ASP A 31 2.40 17.82 12.15
CA ASP A 31 3.40 17.16 12.98
C ASP A 31 4.74 17.08 12.22
N PRO A 32 5.75 17.89 12.59
CA PRO A 32 7.05 17.84 11.91
C PRO A 32 7.76 16.48 12.04
N LYS A 33 7.41 15.69 13.07
CA LYS A 33 7.96 14.34 13.28
C LYS A 33 7.49 13.34 12.20
N GLN A 34 6.42 13.69 11.46
CA GLN A 34 5.80 12.86 10.43
C GLN A 34 6.08 13.37 9.01
N ALA A 35 7.02 14.32 8.84
CA ALA A 35 7.38 14.89 7.54
C ALA A 35 8.20 13.90 6.68
N ILE A 36 7.52 12.97 5.99
CA ILE A 36 8.15 11.88 5.22
C ILE A 36 8.05 12.05 3.69
N TYR A 37 7.55 13.18 3.19
CA TYR A 37 7.29 13.42 1.76
C TYR A 37 8.38 14.23 1.03
N ALA A 38 9.65 14.12 1.46
CA ALA A 38 10.76 14.84 0.84
C ALA A 38 10.86 14.62 -0.69
N PHE A 39 10.54 13.40 -1.16
CA PHE A 39 10.52 13.05 -2.59
C PHE A 39 9.45 13.81 -3.41
N ARG A 40 8.49 14.48 -2.76
CA ARG A 40 7.48 15.35 -3.39
C ARG A 40 7.77 16.83 -3.22
N GLY A 41 8.99 17.19 -2.79
CA GLY A 41 9.39 18.58 -2.57
C GLY A 41 8.88 19.19 -1.27
N ALA A 42 8.39 18.37 -0.32
CA ALA A 42 8.10 18.86 1.03
C ALA A 42 9.43 19.21 1.72
N ASP A 43 9.51 20.44 2.24
CA ASP A 43 10.71 20.97 2.88
C ASP A 43 10.47 21.23 4.37
N ILE A 44 11.20 20.49 5.21
CA ILE A 44 11.12 20.62 6.67
C ILE A 44 11.72 21.96 7.16
N PHE A 45 12.67 22.56 6.42
CA PHE A 45 13.26 23.85 6.78
C PHE A 45 12.28 25.00 6.63
N THR A 46 11.37 24.90 5.65
CA THR A 46 10.25 25.84 5.50
C THR A 46 9.34 25.81 6.73
N TYR A 47 9.04 24.62 7.27
CA TYR A 47 8.31 24.50 8.55
C TYR A 47 9.08 25.13 9.71
N MET A 48 10.40 24.87 9.83
CA MET A 48 11.22 25.44 10.89
C MET A 48 11.24 26.98 10.84
N LYS A 49 11.35 27.56 9.65
CA LYS A 49 11.26 29.01 9.44
C LYS A 49 9.89 29.56 9.86
N ALA A 50 8.81 28.96 9.39
CA ALA A 50 7.45 29.37 9.77
C ALA A 50 7.24 29.27 11.29
N ARG A 51 7.77 28.20 11.92
CA ARG A 51 7.74 28.02 13.37
C ARG A 51 8.49 29.12 14.11
N SER A 52 9.61 29.61 13.59
CA SER A 52 10.36 30.71 14.20
C SER A 52 9.66 32.08 14.09
N GLU A 53 8.81 32.26 13.09
CA GLU A 53 8.09 33.52 12.82
C GLU A 53 6.77 33.62 13.62
N VAL A 54 6.28 32.51 14.17
CA VAL A 54 5.04 32.45 14.97
C VAL A 54 5.36 32.23 16.45
N HIS A 55 4.82 33.06 17.33
CA HIS A 55 5.05 32.95 18.79
C HIS A 55 4.14 31.96 19.51
N ALA A 56 2.92 31.74 19.01
CA ALA A 56 1.95 30.86 19.66
C ALA A 56 2.11 29.41 19.16
N HIS A 57 2.68 28.54 20.00
CA HIS A 57 2.83 27.10 19.72
C HIS A 57 1.90 26.28 20.61
N TYR A 58 1.19 25.33 20.03
CA TYR A 58 0.27 24.45 20.75
C TYR A 58 0.61 22.99 20.46
N THR A 59 0.42 22.12 21.46
CA THR A 59 0.62 20.67 21.33
C THR A 59 -0.57 19.91 21.91
N LEU A 60 -0.86 18.76 21.33
CA LEU A 60 -1.84 17.82 21.87
C LEU A 60 -1.08 16.76 22.66
N ASP A 61 -1.26 16.76 23.98
CA ASP A 61 -0.46 15.95 24.90
C ASP A 61 -1.00 14.52 25.12
N THR A 62 -2.17 14.20 24.59
CA THR A 62 -2.88 12.95 24.86
C THR A 62 -3.12 12.14 23.59
N ASN A 63 -2.66 10.89 23.56
CA ASN A 63 -2.93 9.90 22.52
C ASN A 63 -4.24 9.16 22.80
N TRP A 64 -5.18 9.25 21.85
CA TRP A 64 -6.53 8.68 21.96
C TRP A 64 -6.72 7.35 21.23
N ARG A 65 -5.67 6.84 20.55
CA ARG A 65 -5.77 5.74 19.59
C ARG A 65 -5.17 4.44 20.11
N SER A 66 -4.08 4.53 20.87
CA SER A 66 -3.24 3.37 21.17
C SER A 66 -3.35 2.93 22.63
N ALA A 67 -2.94 1.69 22.88
CA ALA A 67 -2.76 1.13 24.23
C ALA A 67 -1.65 1.87 24.98
N PRO A 68 -1.69 1.93 26.33
CA PRO A 68 -0.68 2.59 27.14
C PRO A 68 0.73 2.02 26.91
N GLY A 69 0.85 0.68 26.76
CA GLY A 69 2.12 0.04 26.46
C GLY A 69 2.76 0.55 25.16
N MET A 70 1.96 0.74 24.10
CA MET A 70 2.45 1.26 22.82
C MET A 70 2.93 2.70 22.94
N VAL A 71 2.15 3.55 23.62
CA VAL A 71 2.53 4.96 23.87
C VAL A 71 3.83 5.02 24.67
N ASN A 72 3.96 4.21 25.72
CA ASN A 72 5.14 4.16 26.56
C ASN A 72 6.37 3.66 25.82
N SER A 73 6.25 2.62 24.98
CA SER A 73 7.36 2.12 24.17
C SER A 73 7.86 3.18 23.17
N VAL A 74 6.96 3.89 22.49
CA VAL A 74 7.34 4.96 21.56
C VAL A 74 7.97 6.13 22.30
N ASN A 75 7.37 6.59 23.41
CA ASN A 75 7.95 7.63 24.25
C ASN A 75 9.36 7.25 24.71
N LYS A 76 9.53 6.03 25.23
CA LYS A 76 10.83 5.54 25.69
C LYS A 76 11.86 5.53 24.57
N LEU A 77 11.50 5.06 23.37
CA LEU A 77 12.41 4.99 22.23
C LEU A 77 12.90 6.37 21.79
N PHE A 78 12.00 7.33 21.63
CA PHE A 78 12.36 8.68 21.15
C PHE A 78 12.83 9.62 22.26
N SER A 79 12.76 9.23 23.53
CA SER A 79 13.36 9.98 24.65
C SER A 79 14.76 9.50 25.03
N GLN A 80 15.39 8.60 24.25
CA GLN A 80 16.76 8.16 24.52
C GLN A 80 17.81 9.25 24.24
N THR A 81 17.49 10.22 23.38
CA THR A 81 18.37 11.33 23.04
C THR A 81 17.57 12.64 23.05
N ASP A 82 18.23 13.75 23.37
CA ASP A 82 17.60 15.07 23.40
C ASP A 82 17.12 15.50 22.00
N ASP A 83 17.91 15.19 20.97
CA ASP A 83 17.66 15.53 19.56
C ASP A 83 17.27 14.28 18.75
N ALA A 84 16.19 13.59 19.15
CA ALA A 84 15.75 12.33 18.54
C ALA A 84 15.42 12.43 17.03
N PHE A 85 15.09 13.63 16.54
CA PHE A 85 14.86 13.92 15.12
C PHE A 85 16.02 14.70 14.48
N MET A 86 17.21 14.70 15.10
CA MET A 86 18.44 15.39 14.67
C MET A 86 18.37 16.93 14.63
N PHE A 87 17.18 17.52 14.72
CA PHE A 87 16.94 18.96 14.73
C PHE A 87 16.28 19.40 16.04
N ARG A 88 16.87 20.40 16.72
CA ARG A 88 16.36 20.97 17.98
C ARG A 88 14.99 21.62 17.83
N GLU A 89 14.73 22.14 16.63
CA GLU A 89 13.48 22.77 16.23
C GLU A 89 12.33 21.75 16.09
N ILE A 90 12.66 20.44 16.13
CA ILE A 90 11.72 19.32 16.11
C ILE A 90 11.88 18.50 17.41
N PRO A 91 11.50 19.07 18.57
CA PRO A 91 11.62 18.38 19.84
C PRO A 91 10.64 17.20 19.91
N PHE A 92 11.07 16.13 20.54
CA PHE A 92 10.17 15.05 20.95
C PHE A 92 9.61 15.33 22.34
N ILE A 93 8.29 15.57 22.41
CA ILE A 93 7.58 15.75 23.68
C ILE A 93 6.75 14.48 23.94
N PRO A 94 7.03 13.73 25.02
CA PRO A 94 6.25 12.54 25.36
C PRO A 94 4.76 12.86 25.52
N VAL A 95 3.90 11.95 25.08
CA VAL A 95 2.45 12.07 25.18
C VAL A 95 1.86 11.07 26.18
N LYS A 96 0.75 11.42 26.80
CA LYS A 96 -0.03 10.57 27.70
C LYS A 96 -0.91 9.62 26.90
N SER A 97 -1.24 8.47 27.48
CA SER A 97 -2.31 7.61 26.98
C SER A 97 -3.64 8.00 27.61
N VAL A 98 -4.72 7.98 26.83
CA VAL A 98 -6.06 8.28 27.33
C VAL A 98 -6.56 7.19 28.29
N GLY A 99 -7.27 7.59 29.35
CA GLY A 99 -7.86 6.68 30.35
C GLY A 99 -8.71 5.54 29.76
N LYS A 100 -9.52 5.83 28.74
CA LYS A 100 -10.41 4.83 28.10
C LYS A 100 -9.67 3.66 27.43
N ASN A 101 -8.38 3.83 27.09
CA ASN A 101 -7.58 2.81 26.41
C ASN A 101 -6.67 2.03 27.38
N GLN A 102 -6.73 2.31 28.68
CA GLN A 102 -5.81 1.70 29.67
C GLN A 102 -5.97 0.18 29.75
N ALA A 103 -7.15 -0.32 29.41
CA ALA A 103 -7.46 -1.75 29.43
C ALA A 103 -7.11 -2.49 28.13
N LEU A 104 -6.57 -1.78 27.11
CA LEU A 104 -6.16 -2.39 25.85
C LEU A 104 -4.90 -3.24 26.03
N ARG A 105 -4.98 -4.52 25.67
CA ARG A 105 -3.84 -5.44 25.70
C ARG A 105 -3.99 -6.56 24.67
N PHE A 106 -2.85 -7.13 24.27
CA PHE A 106 -2.79 -8.30 23.41
C PHE A 106 -2.37 -9.51 24.24
N VAL A 107 -3.17 -10.58 24.23
CA VAL A 107 -2.87 -11.84 24.90
C VAL A 107 -2.60 -12.92 23.86
N PHE A 108 -1.52 -13.65 24.02
CA PHE A 108 -1.13 -14.76 23.16
C PHE A 108 -0.74 -15.95 24.03
N LYS A 109 -1.42 -17.08 23.84
CA LYS A 109 -1.24 -18.33 24.60
C LYS A 109 -1.28 -18.13 26.12
N GLY A 110 -2.24 -17.33 26.57
CA GLY A 110 -2.46 -17.04 28.00
C GLY A 110 -1.59 -15.93 28.59
N GLU A 111 -0.59 -15.44 27.86
CA GLU A 111 0.31 -14.39 28.34
C GLU A 111 0.05 -13.05 27.66
N THR A 112 0.07 -11.97 28.46
CA THR A 112 0.00 -10.61 27.91
C THR A 112 1.31 -10.29 27.21
N GLN A 113 1.24 -10.03 25.91
CA GLN A 113 2.42 -9.72 25.10
C GLN A 113 2.87 -8.27 25.32
N PRO A 114 4.19 -7.99 25.25
CA PRO A 114 4.69 -6.63 25.29
C PRO A 114 4.20 -5.86 24.06
N ALA A 115 3.93 -4.57 24.24
CA ALA A 115 3.43 -3.71 23.17
C ALA A 115 4.44 -3.58 22.01
N MET A 116 5.73 -3.57 22.31
CA MET A 116 6.81 -3.53 21.32
C MET A 116 7.77 -4.70 21.56
N LYS A 117 7.92 -5.56 20.55
CA LYS A 117 8.87 -6.67 20.54
C LYS A 117 9.83 -6.49 19.36
N MET A 118 11.13 -6.55 19.64
CA MET A 118 12.17 -6.50 18.63
C MET A 118 12.66 -7.92 18.34
N TRP A 119 12.71 -8.28 17.06
CA TRP A 119 13.33 -9.52 16.59
C TRP A 119 14.71 -9.17 16.07
N LEU A 120 15.72 -9.88 16.56
CA LEU A 120 17.12 -9.67 16.21
C LEU A 120 17.64 -10.93 15.54
N MET A 121 18.18 -10.78 14.34
CA MET A 121 18.90 -11.85 13.65
C MET A 121 20.26 -12.04 14.32
N GLU A 122 20.63 -13.30 14.59
CA GLU A 122 21.93 -13.65 15.14
C GLU A 122 23.06 -13.48 14.11
N GLY A 123 24.29 -13.30 14.60
CA GLY A 123 25.50 -13.15 13.79
C GLY A 123 26.16 -11.78 13.96
N GLU A 124 27.44 -11.70 13.58
CA GLU A 124 28.23 -10.45 13.66
C GLU A 124 28.11 -9.59 12.40
N SER A 125 27.78 -10.20 11.26
CA SER A 125 27.60 -9.54 9.97
C SER A 125 26.46 -10.18 9.20
N CYS A 126 25.71 -9.36 8.48
CA CYS A 126 24.59 -9.81 7.67
C CYS A 126 24.47 -8.96 6.40
N GLY A 127 24.33 -9.62 5.25
CA GLY A 127 23.99 -8.95 4.00
C GLY A 127 22.54 -8.46 4.01
N VAL A 128 22.26 -7.36 3.31
CA VAL A 128 20.89 -6.78 3.27
C VAL A 128 19.87 -7.79 2.75
N GLY A 129 20.22 -8.56 1.71
CA GLY A 129 19.34 -9.58 1.13
C GLY A 129 19.04 -10.74 2.09
N ASP A 130 20.06 -11.22 2.80
CA ASP A 130 19.91 -12.30 3.79
C ASP A 130 19.06 -11.86 4.97
N TYR A 131 19.30 -10.64 5.47
CA TYR A 131 18.50 -10.04 6.54
C TYR A 131 17.03 -9.93 6.12
N GLN A 132 16.77 -9.37 4.93
CA GLN A 132 15.42 -9.19 4.43
C GLN A 132 14.69 -10.53 4.25
N SER A 133 15.36 -11.51 3.63
CA SER A 133 14.80 -12.86 3.44
C SER A 133 14.47 -13.53 4.78
N THR A 134 15.42 -13.53 5.71
CA THR A 134 15.26 -14.13 7.04
C THR A 134 14.15 -13.43 7.82
N MET A 135 14.12 -12.10 7.84
CA MET A 135 13.12 -11.34 8.57
C MET A 135 11.73 -11.42 7.95
N ALA A 136 11.62 -11.57 6.63
CA ALA A 136 10.34 -11.85 5.96
C ALA A 136 9.78 -13.20 6.40
N GLN A 137 10.62 -14.23 6.49
CA GLN A 137 10.22 -15.55 6.99
C GLN A 137 9.79 -15.51 8.47
N VAL A 138 10.57 -14.83 9.33
CA VAL A 138 10.22 -14.65 10.74
C VAL A 138 8.89 -13.91 10.87
N CYS A 139 8.70 -12.83 10.10
CA CYS A 139 7.44 -12.07 10.08
C CYS A 139 6.25 -12.96 9.69
N ALA A 140 6.37 -13.69 8.58
CA ALA A 140 5.32 -14.58 8.10
C ALA A 140 5.00 -15.70 9.11
N ALA A 141 6.01 -16.28 9.74
CA ALA A 141 5.84 -17.29 10.79
C ALA A 141 5.10 -16.74 12.02
N GLN A 142 5.42 -15.53 12.47
CA GLN A 142 4.70 -14.91 13.59
C GLN A 142 3.23 -14.61 13.24
N ILE A 143 2.98 -14.11 12.03
CA ILE A 143 1.61 -13.84 11.54
C ILE A 143 0.81 -15.15 11.50
N ARG A 144 1.39 -16.23 10.94
CA ARG A 144 0.78 -17.56 10.96
C ARG A 144 0.41 -17.98 12.38
N ASP A 145 1.37 -17.90 13.30
CA ASP A 145 1.18 -18.36 14.67
C ASP A 145 0.06 -17.57 15.37
N TRP A 146 -0.01 -16.25 15.16
CA TRP A 146 -1.10 -15.41 15.68
C TRP A 146 -2.45 -15.74 15.04
N LEU A 147 -2.52 -15.95 13.73
CA LEU A 147 -3.77 -16.26 13.04
C LEU A 147 -4.32 -17.62 13.46
N GLN A 148 -3.47 -18.64 13.50
CA GLN A 148 -3.86 -19.98 13.95
C GLN A 148 -4.27 -19.99 15.43
N ALA A 149 -3.54 -19.29 16.28
CA ALA A 149 -3.93 -19.12 17.68
C ALA A 149 -5.21 -18.30 17.82
N GLY A 150 -5.44 -17.30 16.97
CA GLY A 150 -6.68 -16.53 16.93
C GLY A 150 -7.88 -17.42 16.64
N GLN A 151 -7.75 -18.34 15.69
CA GLN A 151 -8.80 -19.34 15.39
C GLN A 151 -9.10 -20.27 16.58
N ARG A 152 -8.10 -20.56 17.41
CA ARG A 152 -8.26 -21.36 18.64
C ARG A 152 -8.67 -20.55 19.87
N GLY A 153 -8.82 -19.23 19.76
CA GLY A 153 -9.10 -18.34 20.90
C GLY A 153 -7.90 -18.11 21.83
N GLU A 154 -6.69 -18.43 21.38
CA GLU A 154 -5.44 -18.28 22.13
C GLU A 154 -4.72 -16.96 21.81
N ALA A 155 -5.07 -16.27 20.72
CA ALA A 155 -4.59 -14.93 20.39
C ALA A 155 -5.74 -13.92 20.42
N LEU A 156 -5.78 -13.08 21.45
CA LEU A 156 -6.92 -12.23 21.77
C LEU A 156 -6.50 -10.76 21.87
N LEU A 157 -7.24 -9.89 21.17
CA LEU A 157 -7.22 -8.45 21.39
C LEU A 157 -8.25 -8.14 22.46
N MET A 158 -7.79 -7.62 23.59
CA MET A 158 -8.63 -7.36 24.77
C MET A 158 -8.84 -5.86 25.00
N ASN A 159 -10.02 -5.51 25.47
CA ASN A 159 -10.37 -4.19 26.00
C ASN A 159 -11.14 -4.37 27.32
N GLY A 160 -10.42 -4.40 28.44
CA GLY A 160 -11.01 -4.79 29.72
C GLY A 160 -11.38 -6.28 29.69
N ASP A 161 -12.65 -6.57 29.91
CA ASP A 161 -13.21 -7.92 29.89
C ASP A 161 -13.64 -8.37 28.50
N ASP A 162 -13.77 -7.42 27.55
CA ASP A 162 -14.09 -7.73 26.16
C ASP A 162 -12.87 -8.34 25.47
N ALA A 163 -13.06 -9.51 24.88
CA ALA A 163 -12.02 -10.19 24.11
C ALA A 163 -12.54 -10.54 22.72
N ARG A 164 -11.68 -10.33 21.71
CA ARG A 164 -11.93 -10.82 20.35
C ARG A 164 -10.69 -11.51 19.80
N PRO A 165 -10.85 -12.61 19.04
CA PRO A 165 -9.73 -13.27 18.40
C PRO A 165 -9.08 -12.36 17.35
N VAL A 166 -7.77 -12.49 17.19
CA VAL A 166 -7.00 -11.85 16.12
C VAL A 166 -7.48 -12.37 14.77
N ARG A 167 -7.70 -11.45 13.82
CA ARG A 167 -8.03 -11.76 12.41
C ARG A 167 -6.96 -11.19 11.49
N ALA A 168 -6.92 -11.66 10.25
CA ALA A 168 -6.00 -11.14 9.23
C ALA A 168 -6.14 -9.61 9.04
N SER A 169 -7.36 -9.07 9.15
CA SER A 169 -7.64 -7.64 9.05
C SER A 169 -7.03 -6.79 10.17
N ASP A 170 -6.59 -7.40 11.27
CA ASP A 170 -5.97 -6.70 12.40
C ASP A 170 -4.45 -6.57 12.24
N ILE A 171 -3.87 -7.27 11.26
CA ILE A 171 -2.42 -7.34 11.05
C ILE A 171 -2.07 -6.45 9.87
N SER A 172 -1.06 -5.59 10.07
CA SER A 172 -0.49 -4.75 9.02
C SER A 172 1.02 -4.86 9.02
N VAL A 173 1.62 -4.99 7.83
CA VAL A 173 3.07 -4.98 7.64
C VAL A 173 3.45 -3.67 6.97
N LEU A 174 4.26 -2.86 7.65
CA LEU A 174 4.81 -1.63 7.10
C LEU A 174 6.15 -1.94 6.43
N VAL A 175 6.28 -1.53 5.17
CA VAL A 175 7.46 -1.74 4.33
C VAL A 175 7.88 -0.43 3.67
N ARG A 176 9.16 -0.28 3.36
CA ARG A 176 9.71 0.93 2.73
C ARG A 176 9.65 0.88 1.20
N SER A 177 9.71 -0.32 0.62
CA SER A 177 9.81 -0.50 -0.84
C SER A 177 8.88 -1.60 -1.37
N ARG A 178 8.66 -1.59 -2.69
CA ARG A 178 7.92 -2.68 -3.39
C ARG A 178 8.65 -4.01 -3.28
N GLN A 179 9.99 -4.01 -3.26
CA GLN A 179 10.79 -5.22 -3.14
C GLN A 179 10.60 -5.88 -1.77
N GLU A 180 10.62 -5.10 -0.70
CA GLU A 180 10.31 -5.60 0.65
C GLU A 180 8.86 -6.12 0.74
N ALA A 181 7.91 -5.41 0.12
CA ALA A 181 6.52 -5.86 0.05
C ALA A 181 6.40 -7.23 -0.64
N ALA A 182 7.09 -7.43 -1.76
CA ALA A 182 7.11 -8.68 -2.50
C ALA A 182 7.72 -9.82 -1.65
N GLN A 183 8.86 -9.59 -1.00
CA GLN A 183 9.49 -10.60 -0.14
C GLN A 183 8.58 -11.07 1.00
N VAL A 184 7.90 -10.15 1.68
CA VAL A 184 6.96 -10.52 2.75
C VAL A 184 5.74 -11.24 2.17
N ARG A 185 5.20 -10.78 1.04
CA ARG A 185 4.07 -11.43 0.36
C ARG A 185 4.42 -12.86 -0.03
N ASP A 186 5.61 -13.08 -0.58
CA ASP A 186 6.05 -14.40 -1.02
C ASP A 186 6.23 -15.33 0.20
N ALA A 187 6.82 -14.83 1.30
CA ALA A 187 6.92 -15.57 2.55
C ALA A 187 5.55 -15.92 3.18
N LEU A 188 4.58 -15.01 3.09
CA LEU A 188 3.20 -15.27 3.53
C LEU A 188 2.50 -16.28 2.63
N THR A 189 2.71 -16.20 1.32
CA THR A 189 2.14 -17.11 0.31
C THR A 189 2.63 -18.54 0.52
N LEU A 190 3.92 -18.72 0.86
CA LEU A 190 4.49 -20.03 1.22
C LEU A 190 3.82 -20.67 2.45
N LEU A 191 3.17 -19.87 3.30
CA LEU A 191 2.41 -20.33 4.46
C LEU A 191 0.89 -20.31 4.21
N GLU A 192 0.47 -20.18 2.95
CA GLU A 192 -0.94 -20.09 2.52
C GLU A 192 -1.72 -18.94 3.18
N ILE A 193 -1.02 -17.85 3.53
CA ILE A 193 -1.64 -16.67 4.13
C ILE A 193 -1.92 -15.64 3.03
N PRO A 194 -3.19 -15.36 2.69
CA PRO A 194 -3.52 -14.35 1.71
C PRO A 194 -3.14 -12.97 2.23
N SER A 195 -2.57 -12.14 1.34
CA SER A 195 -2.17 -10.77 1.68
C SER A 195 -2.51 -9.80 0.55
N VAL A 196 -2.73 -8.53 0.91
CA VAL A 196 -3.04 -7.45 -0.03
C VAL A 196 -2.01 -6.35 0.10
N TYR A 197 -1.40 -5.96 -1.02
CA TYR A 197 -0.50 -4.81 -1.07
C TYR A 197 -1.29 -3.55 -1.41
N LEU A 198 -1.66 -2.77 -0.39
CA LEU A 198 -2.50 -1.56 -0.55
C LEU A 198 -1.82 -0.43 -1.33
N SER A 199 -0.49 -0.45 -1.45
CA SER A 199 0.28 0.53 -2.21
C SER A 199 0.68 0.02 -3.60
N ASN A 200 -0.06 -0.97 -4.13
CA ASN A 200 0.19 -1.44 -5.47
C ASN A 200 -0.07 -0.31 -6.48
N ARG A 201 0.92 -0.06 -7.33
CA ARG A 201 0.87 0.91 -8.43
C ARG A 201 1.14 0.25 -9.77
N ASP A 202 1.12 -1.07 -9.82
CA ASP A 202 1.27 -1.81 -11.05
C ASP A 202 0.09 -1.48 -11.95
N SER A 203 0.39 -1.17 -13.20
CA SER A 203 -0.63 -0.79 -14.16
C SER A 203 -1.41 -2.03 -14.57
N VAL A 204 -2.73 -1.95 -14.62
CA VAL A 204 -3.56 -3.03 -15.21
C VAL A 204 -3.10 -3.33 -16.65
N PHE A 205 -2.55 -2.34 -17.37
CA PHE A 205 -2.03 -2.52 -18.73
C PHE A 205 -0.74 -3.36 -18.82
N GLU A 206 -0.03 -3.58 -17.73
CA GLU A 206 1.19 -4.41 -17.69
C GLU A 206 0.90 -5.86 -17.31
N THR A 207 -0.38 -6.20 -17.09
CA THR A 207 -0.81 -7.55 -16.73
C THR A 207 -0.84 -8.48 -17.95
N LEU A 208 -0.72 -9.79 -17.68
CA LEU A 208 -0.85 -10.81 -18.72
C LEU A 208 -2.25 -10.74 -19.37
N GLU A 209 -3.27 -10.49 -18.56
CA GLU A 209 -4.66 -10.35 -18.99
C GLU A 209 -4.83 -9.19 -19.98
N ALA A 210 -4.18 -8.04 -19.76
CA ALA A 210 -4.20 -6.94 -20.72
C ALA A 210 -3.50 -7.28 -22.04
N GLN A 211 -2.39 -8.03 -21.98
CA GLN A 211 -1.68 -8.52 -23.16
C GLN A 211 -2.52 -9.53 -23.96
N GLU A 212 -3.22 -10.44 -23.29
CA GLU A 212 -4.13 -11.40 -23.92
C GLU A 212 -5.34 -10.69 -24.56
N MET A 213 -5.91 -9.70 -23.86
CA MET A 213 -6.97 -8.85 -24.41
C MET A 213 -6.51 -8.11 -25.68
N LEU A 214 -5.26 -7.62 -25.72
CA LEU A 214 -4.70 -7.00 -26.92
C LEU A 214 -4.64 -7.98 -28.11
N TRP A 215 -4.17 -9.21 -27.89
CA TRP A 215 -4.15 -10.24 -28.96
C TRP A 215 -5.55 -10.58 -29.45
N LEU A 216 -6.51 -10.66 -28.53
CA LEU A 216 -7.91 -10.91 -28.88
C LEU A 216 -8.50 -9.76 -29.72
N LEU A 217 -8.26 -8.51 -29.33
CA LEU A 217 -8.71 -7.33 -30.09
C LEU A 217 -8.06 -7.26 -31.48
N GLN A 218 -6.77 -7.57 -31.60
CA GLN A 218 -6.07 -7.64 -32.89
C GLN A 218 -6.67 -8.71 -33.82
N ALA A 219 -7.02 -9.88 -33.27
CA ALA A 219 -7.68 -10.94 -34.02
C ALA A 219 -9.12 -10.57 -34.42
N VAL A 220 -9.84 -9.86 -33.56
CA VAL A 220 -11.18 -9.33 -33.85
C VAL A 220 -11.16 -8.28 -34.97
N MET A 221 -10.15 -7.40 -34.98
CA MET A 221 -9.99 -6.35 -35.99
C MET A 221 -9.49 -6.87 -37.33
N THR A 222 -8.75 -7.99 -37.33
CA THR A 222 -8.17 -8.57 -38.55
C THR A 222 -8.35 -10.10 -38.59
N PRO A 223 -9.60 -10.60 -38.64
CA PRO A 223 -9.87 -12.04 -38.51
C PRO A 223 -9.41 -12.86 -39.73
N GLU A 224 -9.08 -12.19 -40.85
CA GLU A 224 -8.54 -12.80 -42.05
C GLU A 224 -7.05 -13.17 -41.89
N ARG A 225 -6.35 -12.56 -40.92
CA ARG A 225 -4.95 -12.85 -40.66
C ARG A 225 -4.85 -14.06 -39.73
N GLU A 226 -4.44 -15.20 -40.28
CA GLU A 226 -4.34 -16.43 -39.50
C GLU A 226 -3.45 -16.31 -38.25
N ASN A 227 -2.35 -15.57 -38.35
CA ASN A 227 -1.40 -15.44 -37.23
C ASN A 227 -2.01 -14.73 -36.02
N THR A 228 -2.79 -13.66 -36.23
CA THR A 228 -3.46 -12.95 -35.11
C THR A 228 -4.54 -13.83 -34.49
N LEU A 229 -5.26 -14.58 -35.33
CA LEU A 229 -6.26 -15.55 -34.88
C LEU A 229 -5.64 -16.70 -34.08
N ARG A 230 -4.50 -17.26 -34.52
CA ARG A 230 -3.73 -18.28 -33.77
C ARG A 230 -3.32 -17.74 -32.40
N SER A 231 -2.73 -16.54 -32.37
CA SER A 231 -2.28 -15.91 -31.11
C SER A 231 -3.44 -15.68 -30.13
N ALA A 232 -4.61 -15.22 -30.62
CA ALA A 232 -5.78 -15.03 -29.77
C ALA A 232 -6.33 -16.37 -29.24
N LEU A 233 -6.41 -17.40 -30.08
CA LEU A 233 -6.89 -18.73 -29.68
C LEU A 233 -5.96 -19.41 -28.67
N ALA A 234 -4.66 -19.11 -28.72
CA ALA A 234 -3.66 -19.64 -27.80
C ALA A 234 -3.61 -18.95 -26.43
N THR A 235 -4.41 -17.90 -26.21
CA THR A 235 -4.47 -17.22 -24.90
C THR A 235 -5.11 -18.10 -23.82
N SER A 236 -4.67 -17.93 -22.58
CA SER A 236 -5.26 -18.63 -21.44
C SER A 236 -6.75 -18.28 -21.26
N MET A 237 -7.14 -17.05 -21.61
CA MET A 237 -8.55 -16.61 -21.64
C MET A 237 -9.45 -17.48 -22.54
N MET A 238 -8.91 -18.06 -23.62
CA MET A 238 -9.68 -18.91 -24.53
C MET A 238 -9.81 -20.35 -24.04
N GLY A 239 -8.95 -20.77 -23.11
CA GLY A 239 -9.01 -22.07 -22.43
C GLY A 239 -8.69 -23.27 -23.33
N LEU A 240 -7.96 -23.06 -24.44
CA LEU A 240 -7.56 -24.14 -25.35
C LEU A 240 -6.23 -24.75 -24.90
N ASN A 241 -6.13 -26.07 -24.96
CA ASN A 241 -4.88 -26.78 -24.67
C ASN A 241 -4.05 -26.97 -25.95
N ALA A 242 -2.82 -27.49 -25.81
CA ALA A 242 -1.92 -27.70 -26.95
C ALA A 242 -2.50 -28.63 -28.03
N LEU A 243 -3.27 -29.66 -27.64
CA LEU A 243 -3.92 -30.58 -28.57
C LEU A 243 -5.05 -29.90 -29.36
N ASP A 244 -5.81 -29.01 -28.71
CA ASP A 244 -6.85 -28.23 -29.37
C ASP A 244 -6.24 -27.31 -30.44
N ILE A 245 -5.14 -26.64 -30.12
CA ILE A 245 -4.42 -25.76 -31.06
C ILE A 245 -3.83 -26.55 -32.23
N GLU A 246 -3.24 -27.71 -31.97
CA GLU A 246 -2.71 -28.60 -33.02
C GLU A 246 -3.82 -29.12 -33.94
N THR A 247 -4.95 -29.53 -33.36
CA THR A 247 -6.11 -29.99 -34.12
C THR A 247 -6.68 -28.86 -34.98
N LEU A 248 -6.72 -27.63 -34.45
CA LEU A 248 -7.14 -26.44 -35.21
C LEU A 248 -6.20 -26.16 -36.39
N ASN A 249 -4.90 -26.39 -36.26
CA ASN A 249 -3.95 -26.18 -37.35
C ASN A 249 -4.05 -27.22 -38.47
N ASN A 250 -4.44 -28.46 -38.14
CA ASN A 250 -4.43 -29.59 -39.08
C ASN A 250 -5.82 -29.92 -39.68
N ASP A 251 -6.91 -29.41 -39.13
CA ASP A 251 -8.29 -29.60 -39.62
C ASP A 251 -8.92 -28.27 -40.05
N GLU A 252 -9.10 -28.06 -41.36
CA GLU A 252 -9.74 -26.87 -41.93
C GLU A 252 -11.17 -26.64 -41.40
N HIS A 253 -11.91 -27.70 -41.08
CA HIS A 253 -13.24 -27.57 -40.50
C HIS A 253 -13.18 -27.15 -39.03
N ALA A 254 -12.19 -27.61 -38.28
CA ALA A 254 -11.92 -27.14 -36.91
C ALA A 254 -11.44 -25.68 -36.93
N TRP A 255 -10.51 -25.34 -37.83
CA TRP A 255 -10.04 -23.97 -38.06
C TRP A 255 -11.20 -23.02 -38.34
N GLY A 256 -12.12 -23.44 -39.23
CA GLY A 256 -13.34 -22.72 -39.52
C GLY A 256 -14.23 -22.49 -38.27
N ARG A 257 -14.35 -23.46 -37.36
CA ARG A 257 -15.08 -23.33 -36.08
C ARG A 257 -14.39 -22.37 -35.12
N GLY A 258 -13.07 -22.50 -34.92
CA GLY A 258 -12.29 -21.60 -34.07
C GLY A 258 -12.34 -20.15 -34.56
N GLY A 259 -12.16 -19.96 -35.87
CA GLY A 259 -12.30 -18.64 -36.50
C GLY A 259 -13.72 -18.08 -36.43
N ARG A 260 -14.76 -18.92 -36.46
CA ARG A 260 -16.15 -18.47 -36.22
C ARG A 260 -16.35 -17.94 -34.80
N ARG A 261 -15.67 -18.46 -33.78
CA ARG A 261 -15.77 -17.97 -32.39
C ARG A 261 -15.20 -16.55 -32.25
N VAL A 262 -14.04 -16.28 -32.87
CA VAL A 262 -13.42 -14.94 -32.89
C VAL A 262 -14.17 -13.98 -33.82
N ARG A 263 -14.64 -14.44 -34.98
CA ARG A 263 -15.48 -13.63 -35.90
C ARG A 263 -16.84 -13.30 -35.29
N TRP A 264 -17.43 -14.21 -34.50
CA TRP A 264 -18.65 -13.94 -33.74
C TRP A 264 -18.43 -12.87 -32.68
N LEU A 265 -17.29 -12.90 -31.98
CA LEU A 265 -16.88 -11.81 -31.07
C LEU A 265 -16.72 -10.49 -31.83
N SER A 266 -16.10 -10.49 -33.01
CA SER A 266 -15.97 -9.31 -33.87
C SER A 266 -17.31 -8.72 -34.31
N ALA A 267 -18.21 -9.57 -34.81
CA ALA A 267 -19.54 -9.16 -35.25
C ALA A 267 -20.40 -8.59 -34.11
N ASN A 268 -20.33 -9.18 -32.92
CA ASN A 268 -21.07 -8.69 -31.76
C ASN A 268 -20.44 -7.44 -31.17
N LEU A 269 -19.12 -7.37 -31.00
CA LEU A 269 -18.45 -6.16 -30.52
C LEU A 269 -18.71 -4.95 -31.45
N ALA A 270 -18.71 -5.16 -32.76
CA ALA A 270 -19.06 -4.11 -33.73
C ALA A 270 -20.52 -3.65 -33.58
N GLN A 271 -21.45 -4.52 -33.19
CA GLN A 271 -22.83 -4.12 -32.87
C GLN A 271 -22.90 -3.37 -31.54
N THR A 272 -22.25 -3.85 -30.48
CA THR A 272 -22.29 -3.20 -29.15
C THR A 272 -21.65 -1.81 -29.15
N TRP A 273 -20.55 -1.62 -29.89
CA TRP A 273 -19.91 -0.31 -30.04
C TRP A 273 -20.74 0.68 -30.84
N ARG A 274 -21.43 0.23 -31.90
CA ARG A 274 -22.39 1.08 -32.63
C ARG A 274 -23.56 1.52 -31.75
N TYR A 275 -24.00 0.70 -30.80
CA TYR A 275 -25.01 1.08 -29.81
C TYR A 275 -24.47 2.04 -28.76
N ALA A 276 -23.20 1.90 -28.34
CA ALA A 276 -22.57 2.82 -27.39
C ALA A 276 -22.35 4.23 -27.98
N ASP A 277 -21.91 4.33 -29.24
CA ASP A 277 -21.80 5.61 -29.95
C ASP A 277 -23.17 6.27 -30.19
N ALA A 278 -24.21 5.47 -30.43
CA ALA A 278 -25.59 5.98 -30.55
C ALA A 278 -26.19 6.43 -29.21
N ALA A 279 -25.77 5.83 -28.09
CA ALA A 279 -26.22 6.20 -26.74
C ALA A 279 -25.41 7.35 -26.11
N GLY A 280 -24.18 7.59 -26.56
CA GLY A 280 -23.33 8.70 -26.12
C GLY A 280 -23.64 10.04 -26.81
N ALA A 281 -24.52 10.06 -27.82
CA ALA A 281 -24.91 11.26 -28.53
C ALA A 281 -26.05 12.06 -27.85
N ASP A 282 -26.56 11.62 -26.69
CA ASP A 282 -27.73 12.23 -26.02
C ASP A 282 -27.46 12.71 -24.58
N VAL A 283 -26.20 13.08 -24.27
CA VAL A 283 -25.88 13.90 -23.09
C VAL A 283 -25.22 15.19 -23.55
N GLY A 284 -26.03 16.03 -24.20
CA GLY A 284 -25.64 17.34 -24.71
C GLY A 284 -26.83 18.29 -24.73
N ALA A 285 -27.29 18.69 -23.54
CA ALA A 285 -27.99 19.95 -23.27
C ALA A 285 -27.82 20.32 -21.80
#